data_AF-A0A355U020-F1
#
_entry.id   AF-A0A355U020-F1
#
_cell.length_a   1.000
_cell.length_b   1.000
_cell.length_c   1.000
_cell.angle_alpha   90.00
_cell.angle_beta   90.00
_cell.angle_gamma   90.00
#
_symmetry.space_group_name_H-M   'P 1'
#
loop_
_entity.id
_entity.type
_entity.pdbx_description
1 polymer ?
#
loop_
_entity_poly.entity_id
_entity_poly.type
_entity_poly.pdbx_seq_one_letter_code
_entity_poly.pdbx_strand_id
1 'polypeptide(L)' 'MSDKLTFEEANKKLEEIVSKMENGNLTLQQSVEEYSKACELLAYCMNKLETCKGEIVDINERIQKLKNGEGEFNV' A
#
# COMPACT_ATOMS: atom_id res chain seq x y z
N MET A 1 -9.99 -11.29 16.33
CA MET A 1 -9.55 -11.59 14.96
C MET A 1 -9.95 -10.40 14.10
N SER A 2 -9.11 -9.37 14.06
CA SER A 2 -9.30 -8.23 13.16
C SER A 2 -8.24 -8.36 12.09
N ASP A 3 -8.42 -9.33 11.20
CA ASP A 3 -7.47 -9.62 10.12
C ASP A 3 -7.61 -8.54 9.04
N LYS A 4 -7.08 -7.35 9.35
CA LYS A 4 -6.77 -6.35 8.34
C LYS A 4 -5.58 -6.89 7.55
N LEU A 5 -5.82 -7.23 6.29
CA LEU A 5 -4.80 -7.59 5.30
C LEU A 5 -3.58 -6.66 5.43
N THR A 6 -2.35 -7.18 5.52
CA THR A 6 -1.16 -6.31 5.52
C THR A 6 -0.75 -5.89 4.10
N PHE A 7 0.17 -4.92 3.97
CA PHE A 7 0.72 -4.56 2.67
C PHE A 7 1.48 -5.73 2.05
N GLU A 8 2.30 -6.42 2.84
CA GLU A 8 3.11 -7.57 2.41
C GLU A 8 2.23 -8.73 1.94
N GLU A 9 1.12 -8.99 2.65
CA GLU A 9 0.15 -10.00 2.26
C GLU A 9 -0.58 -9.63 0.96
N ALA A 10 -0.96 -8.36 0.79
CA ALA A 10 -1.59 -7.88 -0.43
C ALA A 10 -0.64 -7.96 -1.63
N ASN A 11 0.62 -7.56 -1.44
CA ASN A 11 1.64 -7.62 -2.47
C ASN A 11 1.93 -9.07 -2.89
N LYS A 12 2.04 -9.99 -1.91
CA LYS A 12 2.22 -11.42 -2.20
C LYS A 12 1.06 -11.98 -3.01
N LYS A 13 -0.19 -11.64 -2.66
CA LYS A 13 -1.37 -12.06 -3.44
C LYS A 13 -1.34 -11.51 -4.87
N LEU A 14 -0.86 -10.27 -5.05
CA LEU A 14 -0.71 -9.67 -6.37
C LEU A 14 0.32 -10.44 -7.23
N GLU A 15 1.47 -10.80 -6.66
CA GLU A 15 2.48 -11.62 -7.32
C GLU A 15 1.94 -13.01 -7.72
N GLU A 16 1.15 -13.63 -6.85
CA GLU A 16 0.48 -14.91 -7.15
C GLU A 16 -0.51 -14.77 -8.32
N ILE A 17 -1.27 -13.68 -8.38
CA ILE A 17 -2.19 -13.41 -9.49
C ILE A 17 -1.42 -13.21 -10.80
N VAL A 18 -0.37 -12.38 -10.79
CA VAL A 18 0.47 -12.14 -11.97
C VAL A 18 1.04 -13.46 -12.49
N SER A 19 1.58 -14.29 -11.60
CA SER A 19 2.10 -15.61 -11.99
C SER A 19 1.03 -16.49 -12.63
N LYS A 20 -0.20 -16.51 -12.12
CA LYS A 20 -1.32 -17.26 -12.73
C LYS A 20 -1.68 -16.73 -14.13
N MET A 21 -1.68 -15.42 -14.31
CA MET A 21 -1.99 -14.79 -15.59
C MET A 21 -0.89 -15.07 -16.63
N GLU A 22 0.39 -15.02 -16.22
CA GLU A 22 1.55 -15.32 -17.08
C GLU A 22 1.62 -16.80 -17.49
N ASN A 23 1.15 -17.71 -16.64
CA ASN A 23 1.10 -19.14 -16.95
C ASN A 23 0.16 -19.49 -18.11
N GLY A 24 -0.74 -18.59 -18.53
CA GLY A 24 -1.57 -18.75 -19.73
C GLY A 24 -2.65 -19.83 -19.66
N ASN A 25 -2.84 -20.48 -18.50
CA ASN A 25 -3.80 -21.57 -18.31
C ASN A 25 -5.20 -21.08 -17.87
N LEU A 26 -5.44 -19.77 -17.88
CA LEU A 26 -6.72 -19.17 -17.49
C LEU A 26 -7.63 -19.05 -18.72
N THR A 27 -8.90 -19.42 -18.54
CA THR A 27 -9.95 -19.05 -19.50
C THR A 27 -10.17 -17.53 -19.51
N LEU A 28 -10.79 -16.99 -20.55
CA LEU A 28 -11.08 -15.56 -20.65
C LEU A 28 -11.82 -15.02 -19.41
N GLN A 29 -12.82 -15.76 -18.91
CA GLN A 29 -13.58 -15.34 -17.73
C GLN A 29 -12.72 -15.33 -16.46
N GLN A 30 -11.88 -16.35 -16.26
CA GLN A 30 -10.94 -16.39 -15.14
C GLN A 30 -9.90 -15.27 -15.24
N SER A 31 -9.41 -14.95 -16.43
CA SER A 31 -8.48 -13.83 -16.64
C SER A 31 -9.09 -12.50 -16.24
N VAL A 32 -10.38 -12.28 -16.51
CA VAL A 32 -11.11 -11.07 -16.09
C VAL A 32 -11.27 -11.03 -14.57
N GLU A 33 -11.60 -12.16 -13.93
CA GLU A 33 -11.72 -12.25 -12.46
C GLU A 33 -10.40 -12.00 -11.75
N GLU A 34 -9.31 -12.63 -12.21
CA GLU A 34 -7.98 -12.44 -11.63
C GLU A 34 -7.49 -11.01 -11.84
N TYR A 35 -7.75 -10.41 -13.01
CA TYR A 35 -7.44 -8.99 -13.26
C TYR A 35 -8.21 -8.06 -12.31
N SER A 36 -9.51 -8.29 -12.09
CA SER A 36 -10.30 -7.48 -11.16
C SER A 36 -9.73 -7.53 -9.74
N LYS A 37 -9.38 -8.74 -9.26
CA LYS A 37 -8.74 -8.92 -7.95
C LYS A 37 -7.38 -8.21 -7.87
N ALA A 38 -6.59 -8.26 -8.95
CA ALA A 38 -5.31 -7.55 -9.02
C ALA A 38 -5.52 -6.03 -8.90
N CYS A 39 -6.53 -5.47 -9.56
CA CYS A 39 -6.87 -4.04 -9.43
C CYS A 39 -7.24 -3.65 -8.00
N GLU A 40 -8.05 -4.45 -7.32
CA GLU A 40 -8.44 -4.20 -5.92
C GLU A 40 -7.23 -4.24 -4.97
N LEU A 41 -6.36 -5.26 -5.13
CA LEU A 41 -5.12 -5.38 -4.35
C LEU A 41 -4.16 -4.22 -4.63
N LEU A 42 -4.03 -3.83 -5.90
CA LEU A 42 -3.18 -2.70 -6.29
C LEU A 42 -3.69 -1.40 -5.66
N ALA A 43 -5.00 -1.15 -5.70
CA ALA A 43 -5.60 0.03 -5.06
C ALA A 43 -5.34 0.03 -3.54
N TYR A 44 -5.46 -1.12 -2.89
CA TYR A 44 -5.13 -1.27 -1.48
C TYR A 44 -3.65 -0.93 -1.20
N CYS A 45 -2.73 -1.51 -1.96
CA CYS A 45 -1.30 -1.25 -1.84
C CYS A 45 -0.96 0.24 -2.03
N MET A 46 -1.52 0.87 -3.07
CA MET A 46 -1.33 2.31 -3.32
C MET A 46 -1.83 3.17 -2.17
N ASN A 47 -3.00 2.87 -1.61
CA ASN A 47 -3.54 3.60 -0.47
C ASN A 47 -2.63 3.48 0.79
N LYS A 48 -2.09 2.29 1.03
CA LYS A 48 -1.13 2.06 2.12
C LYS A 48 0.15 2.84 1.93
N LEU A 49 0.73 2.82 0.73
CA LEU A 49 1.93 3.59 0.41
C LEU A 49 1.71 5.09 0.58
N GLU A 50 0.56 5.62 0.13
CA GLU A 50 0.24 7.04 0.28
C GLU A 50 0.09 7.44 1.75
N THR A 51 -0.54 6.59 2.56
CA THR A 51 -0.66 6.80 4.01
C THR A 51 0.73 6.88 4.67
N CYS A 52 1.59 5.89 4.40
CA CYS A 52 2.94 5.87 4.96
C CYS A 52 3.79 7.05 4.48
N LYS A 53 3.63 7.47 3.22
CA LYS A 53 4.30 8.65 2.68
C LYS A 53 3.87 9.92 3.42
N GLY A 54 2.57 10.08 3.70
CA GLY A 54 2.05 11.19 4.51
C GLY A 54 2.68 11.22 5.90
N GLU A 55 2.73 10.08 6.59
CA GLU A 55 3.37 9.97 7.90
C GLU A 55 4.84 10.38 7.88
N ILE A 56 5.60 9.97 6.84
CA ILE A 56 7.00 10.37 6.67
C ILE A 56 7.14 11.88 6.46
N VAL A 57 6.25 12.50 5.67
CA VAL A 57 6.23 13.95 5.47
C VAL A 57 5.99 14.68 6.78
N ASP A 58 4.97 14.28 7.55
CA ASP A 58 4.64 14.87 8.85
C ASP A 58 5.81 14.76 9.85
N ILE A 59 6.47 13.60 9.90
CA ILE A 59 7.65 13.38 10.74
C ILE A 59 8.78 14.32 10.32
N ASN A 60 9.04 14.44 9.01
CA ASN A 60 10.09 15.32 8.50
C ASN A 60 9.80 16.79 8.84
N GLU A 61 8.57 17.26 8.68
CA GLU A 61 8.17 18.62 9.05
C GLU A 61 8.37 18.89 10.55
N ARG A 62 7.99 17.94 11.41
CA ARG A 62 8.21 18.04 12.86
C ARG A 62 9.70 18.12 13.20
N ILE A 63 10.54 17.30 12.54
CA ILE A 63 12.00 17.34 12.72
C ILE A 63 12.56 18.70 12.28
N GLN A 64 12.09 19.29 11.19
CA GLN A 64 12.55 20.61 10.73
C GLN A 64 12.18 21.72 11.72
N LYS A 65 10.95 21.72 12.25
CA LYS A 65 10.51 22.68 13.29
C LYS A 65 11.38 22.60 14.54
N LEU A 66 11.72 21.39 14.99
CA LEU A 66 12.63 21.18 16.12
C LEU A 66 14.05 21.70 15.85
N LYS A 67 14.57 21.50 14.64
CA LYS A 67 15.92 21.98 14.25
C LYS A 67 16.02 23.49 14.14
N ASN A 68 14.93 24.16 13.74
CA ASN A 68 14.93 25.60 13.49
C ASN A 68 14.63 26.44 14.75
N GLY A 69 14.49 25.82 15.93
CA GLY A 69 14.33 26.55 17.19
C GLY A 69 12.96 27.22 17.39
N GLU A 70 11.97 26.96 16.54
CA GLU A 70 10.58 27.44 16.70
C GLU A 70 9.76 26.52 17.63
N GLY A 71 10.42 25.92 18.62
CA GLY A 71 9.75 25.28 19.73
C GLY A 71 9.40 26.33 20.78
N GLU A 72 8.32 27.08 20.57
CA GLU A 72 7.64 27.72 21.70
C GLU A 72 7.13 26.61 22.63
N PHE A 73 7.90 26.35 23.69
CA PHE A 73 7.36 25.73 24.88
C PHE A 73 6.44 26.77 25.54
N ASN A 74 5.17 26.78 25.13
CA ASN A 74 4.14 27.49 25.90
C ASN A 74 3.74 26.61 27.09
N VAL A 75 4.34 26.96 28.24
CA VAL A 75 4.04 26.61 29.64
C VAL A 75 4.31 25.17 30.08
#